data_AF-A0A9X3W619-F1
#
_entry.id   AF-A0A9X3W619-F1
#
_cell.length_a   1.000
_cell.length_b   1.000
_cell.length_c   1.000
_cell.angle_alpha   90.00
_cell.angle_beta   90.00
_cell.angle_gamma   90.00
#
_symmetry.space_group_name_H-M   'P 1'
#
loop_
_entity.id
_entity.type
_entity.pdbx_description
1 polymer ?
#
loop_
_entity_poly.entity_id
_entity_poly.type
_entity_poly.pdbx_seq_one_letter_code
_entity_poly.pdbx_strand_id
1 'polypeptide(L)'
;MAQALFNQDKINDLLRQEIERAVNDLLEAELTAFFGYAPYARSGWNSGNSRNGAYYRKIEIQVPRDRNGKFHQHTLPDYKQHSDILEDMIIKLYSKGVTTRETADLIEKMYDSHYSAGQVSNISKQMVPKIEAYHKRSLS
;
A
#
# COMPACT_ATOMS: atom_id res chain seq x y z
N MET A 1 -34.65 15.61 -7.23
CA MET A 1 -34.28 15.19 -5.87
C MET A 1 -33.42 13.90 -5.86
N ALA A 2 -33.78 12.85 -6.59
CA ALA A 2 -32.97 11.61 -6.65
C ALA A 2 -31.64 11.76 -7.43
N GLN A 3 -31.58 12.60 -8.46
CA GLN A 3 -30.37 12.76 -9.29
C GLN A 3 -29.17 13.39 -8.55
N ALA A 4 -29.40 14.13 -7.46
CA ALA A 4 -28.35 14.76 -6.66
C ALA A 4 -27.67 13.79 -5.66
N LEU A 5 -28.30 12.63 -5.42
CA LEU A 5 -27.74 11.54 -4.60
C LEU A 5 -26.77 10.67 -5.41
N PHE A 6 -26.90 10.63 -6.74
CA PHE A 6 -26.04 9.85 -7.64
C PHE A 6 -25.04 10.73 -8.40
N ASN A 7 -24.43 11.70 -7.71
CA ASN A 7 -23.22 12.31 -8.25
C ASN A 7 -22.05 11.35 -8.02
N GLN A 8 -21.40 10.89 -9.09
CA GLN A 8 -20.27 9.96 -9.02
C GLN A 8 -19.16 10.47 -8.11
N ASP A 9 -18.89 11.78 -8.10
CA ASP A 9 -17.88 12.39 -7.24
C ASP A 9 -18.23 12.25 -5.76
N LYS A 10 -19.50 12.50 -5.40
CA LYS A 10 -19.98 12.37 -4.02
C LYS A 10 -19.96 10.92 -3.52
N ILE A 11 -20.26 9.97 -4.41
CA ILE A 11 -20.20 8.54 -4.08
C ILE A 11 -18.75 8.12 -3.87
N ASN A 12 -17.83 8.57 -4.72
CA ASN A 12 -16.41 8.27 -4.58
C ASN A 12 -15.81 8.86 -3.30
N ASP A 13 -16.19 10.09 -2.93
CA ASP A 13 -15.76 10.72 -1.69
C ASP A 13 -16.30 9.98 -0.46
N LEU A 14 -17.58 9.60 -0.47
CA LEU A 14 -18.17 8.81 0.61
C LEU A 14 -17.46 7.45 0.74
N LEU A 15 -17.27 6.75 -0.37
CA LEU A 15 -16.59 5.46 -0.39
C LEU A 15 -15.15 5.59 0.15
N ARG A 16 -14.44 6.65 -0.24
CA ARG A 16 -13.09 6.94 0.27
C ARG A 16 -13.10 7.11 1.78
N GLN A 17 -14.00 7.93 2.32
CA GLN A 17 -14.11 8.19 3.76
C GLN A 17 -14.46 6.92 4.55
N GLU A 18 -15.36 6.09 4.03
CA GLU A 18 -15.74 4.85 4.70
C GLU A 18 -14.62 3.80 4.65
N ILE A 19 -13.91 3.67 3.53
CA ILE A 19 -12.72 2.80 3.43
C ILE A 19 -11.63 3.29 4.38
N GLU A 20 -11.37 4.59 4.42
CA GLU A 20 -10.38 5.19 5.32
C GLU A 20 -10.70 4.90 6.78
N ARG A 21 -11.95 5.13 7.19
CA ARG A 21 -12.41 4.82 8.55
C ARG A 21 -12.23 3.35 8.88
N ALA A 22 -12.69 2.45 7.98
CA ALA A 22 -12.59 1.02 8.19
C ALA A 22 -11.13 0.54 8.31
N VAL A 23 -10.21 1.10 7.51
CA VAL A 23 -8.78 0.79 7.59
C VAL A 23 -8.18 1.31 8.89
N ASN A 24 -8.50 2.53 9.31
CA ASN A 24 -8.01 3.10 10.56
C ASN A 24 -8.49 2.29 11.78
N ASP A 25 -9.77 1.93 11.81
CA ASP A 25 -10.35 1.10 12.87
C ASP A 25 -9.67 -0.28 12.92
N LEU A 26 -9.42 -0.88 11.76
CA LEU A 26 -8.72 -2.17 11.67
C LEU A 26 -7.27 -2.09 12.17
N LEU A 27 -6.55 -1.03 11.82
CA LEU A 27 -5.17 -0.80 12.29
C LEU A 27 -5.11 -0.59 13.81
N GLU A 28 -6.07 0.14 14.39
CA GLU A 28 -6.17 0.28 15.85
C GLU A 28 -6.53 -1.04 16.53
N ALA A 29 -7.40 -1.85 15.92
CA ALA A 29 -7.73 -3.18 16.40
C ALA A 29 -6.52 -4.12 16.37
N GLU A 30 -5.70 -4.07 15.31
CA GLU A 30 -4.44 -4.82 15.23
C GLU A 30 -3.47 -4.44 16.35
N LEU A 31 -3.30 -3.14 16.61
CA LEU A 31 -2.44 -2.69 17.72
C LEU A 31 -2.98 -3.16 19.08
N THR A 32 -4.30 -3.16 19.23
CA THR A 32 -4.97 -3.66 20.43
C THR A 32 -4.76 -5.16 20.61
N ALA A 33 -4.86 -5.94 19.53
CA ALA A 33 -4.58 -7.37 19.54
C ALA A 33 -3.11 -7.66 19.84
N PHE A 34 -2.17 -6.88 19.30
CA PHE A 34 -0.74 -7.01 19.56
C PHE A 34 -0.39 -6.81 21.04
N PHE A 35 -0.99 -5.81 21.69
CA PHE A 35 -0.75 -5.52 23.10
C PHE A 35 -1.59 -6.38 24.06
N GLY A 36 -2.74 -6.91 23.60
CA GLY A 36 -3.72 -7.59 24.45
C GLY A 36 -4.50 -6.66 25.38
N TYR A 37 -4.42 -5.33 25.18
CA TYR A 37 -5.14 -4.35 25.98
C TYR A 37 -5.56 -3.11 25.18
N ALA A 38 -6.69 -2.51 25.58
CA ALA A 38 -7.27 -1.32 24.97
C ALA A 38 -6.48 -0.03 25.31
N PRO A 39 -6.62 1.06 24.53
CA PRO A 39 -6.01 2.35 24.86
C PRO A 39 -6.30 2.76 26.31
N TYR A 40 -5.27 3.25 27.02
CA TYR A 40 -5.35 3.72 28.41
C TYR A 40 -5.76 2.67 29.45
N ALA A 41 -5.85 1.39 29.10
CA ALA A 41 -6.13 0.33 30.05
C ALA A 41 -5.01 0.20 31.08
N ARG A 42 -5.37 0.03 32.36
CA ARG A 42 -4.42 -0.15 33.48
C ARG A 42 -3.53 -1.37 33.31
N SER A 43 -4.00 -2.40 32.60
CA SER A 43 -3.22 -3.60 32.28
C SER A 43 -1.95 -3.31 31.46
N GLY A 44 -1.91 -2.20 30.73
CA GLY A 44 -0.73 -1.78 29.99
C GLY A 44 0.35 -1.08 30.82
N TRP A 45 0.06 -0.71 32.08
CA TRP A 45 1.01 0.01 32.92
C TRP A 45 2.17 -0.90 33.33
N ASN A 46 3.40 -0.40 33.24
CA ASN A 46 4.63 -1.15 33.53
C ASN A 46 4.81 -2.44 32.71
N SER A 47 4.17 -2.55 31.54
CA SER A 47 4.30 -3.71 30.63
C SER A 47 5.59 -3.72 29.79
N GLY A 48 6.42 -2.68 29.91
CA GLY A 48 7.70 -2.54 29.20
C GLY A 48 7.61 -2.05 27.75
N ASN A 49 6.41 -1.98 27.17
CA ASN A 49 6.14 -1.35 25.89
C ASN A 49 4.80 -0.60 25.94
N SER A 50 4.67 0.47 25.16
CA SER A 50 3.48 1.33 25.20
C SER A 50 3.11 1.80 23.81
N ARG A 51 1.84 2.15 23.61
CA ARG A 51 1.39 2.88 22.41
C ARG A 51 2.08 4.25 22.36
N ASN A 52 2.53 4.69 21.18
CA ASN A 52 3.31 5.91 21.01
C ASN A 52 2.83 6.72 19.80
N GLY A 53 1.53 6.99 19.75
CA GLY A 53 0.90 7.75 18.68
C GLY A 53 0.80 6.98 17.36
N ALA A 54 0.64 7.75 16.28
CA ALA A 54 0.49 7.24 14.91
C ALA A 54 1.25 8.12 13.92
N TYR A 55 1.45 7.61 12.72
CA TYR A 55 1.93 8.37 11.57
C TYR A 55 0.94 8.29 10.42
N TYR A 56 0.94 9.30 9.56
CA TYR A 56 -0.01 9.40 8.47
C TYR A 56 0.57 8.84 7.17
N ARG A 57 -0.24 8.06 6.45
CA ARG A 57 -0.01 7.68 5.05
C ARG A 57 -1.03 8.41 4.15
N LYS A 58 -0.91 8.23 2.83
CA LYS A 58 -1.87 8.80 1.85
C LYS A 58 -3.31 8.41 2.22
N ILE A 59 -4.28 9.27 1.88
CA ILE A 59 -5.71 9.08 2.19
C ILE A 59 -5.96 9.06 3.71
N GLU A 60 -5.31 9.97 4.45
CA GLU A 60 -5.52 10.18 5.90
C GLU A 60 -5.46 8.92 6.78
N ILE A 61 -4.77 7.86 6.31
CA ILE A 61 -4.59 6.62 7.05
C ILE A 61 -3.64 6.85 8.22
N GLN A 62 -4.12 6.58 9.43
CA GLN A 62 -3.38 6.69 10.68
C GLN A 62 -2.81 5.34 11.08
N VAL A 63 -1.52 5.13 10.81
CA VAL A 63 -0.86 3.88 11.17
C VAL A 63 -0.31 3.99 12.60
N PRO A 64 -0.83 3.21 13.56
CA PRO A 64 -0.40 3.29 14.95
C PRO A 64 1.02 2.74 15.13
N ARG A 65 1.68 3.20 16.20
CA ARG A 65 3.03 2.75 16.57
C ARG A 65 3.13 2.39 18.05
N ASP A 66 4.03 1.47 18.35
CA ASP A 66 4.50 1.23 19.70
C ASP A 66 5.80 2.00 19.98
N ARG A 67 6.14 2.12 21.26
CA ARG A 67 7.33 2.83 21.75
C ARG A 67 8.61 2.10 21.37
N ASN A 68 8.58 0.77 21.36
CA ASN A 68 9.74 -0.07 21.12
C ASN A 68 9.92 -0.45 19.64
N GLY A 69 9.01 -0.05 18.74
CA GLY A 69 9.08 -0.35 17.31
C GLY A 69 8.94 -1.85 16.98
N LYS A 70 8.26 -2.62 17.83
CA LYS A 70 8.02 -4.06 17.65
C LYS A 70 6.71 -4.37 16.92
N PHE A 71 5.80 -3.40 16.83
CA PHE A 71 4.54 -3.57 16.13
C PHE A 71 4.74 -3.41 14.62
N HIS A 72 4.25 -4.38 13.86
CA HIS A 72 4.13 -4.33 12.41
C HIS A 72 2.68 -4.59 12.02
N GLN A 73 2.09 -3.68 11.26
CA GLN A 73 0.72 -3.83 10.80
C GLN A 73 0.62 -4.89 9.69
N HIS A 74 -0.44 -5.71 9.72
CA HIS A 74 -0.66 -6.79 8.75
C HIS A 74 -1.58 -6.34 7.63
N THR A 75 -2.55 -5.48 7.93
CA THR A 75 -3.50 -4.90 6.98
C THR A 75 -2.80 -4.17 5.83
N LEU A 76 -1.72 -3.44 6.13
CA LEU A 76 -0.98 -2.68 5.13
C LEU A 76 0.49 -3.10 5.10
N PRO A 77 1.01 -3.57 3.96
CA PRO A 77 2.43 -3.88 3.86
C PRO A 77 3.30 -2.68 4.22
N ASP A 78 4.43 -2.97 4.87
CA ASP A 78 5.41 -1.98 5.27
C ASP A 78 5.98 -1.28 4.03
N TYR A 79 5.91 0.06 4.01
CA TYR A 79 6.50 0.94 2.97
C TYR A 79 6.08 0.68 1.52
N LYS A 80 5.17 -0.27 1.24
CA LYS A 80 4.69 -0.54 -0.11
C LYS A 80 3.69 0.56 -0.51
N GLN A 81 4.13 1.43 -1.41
CA GLN A 81 3.34 2.55 -1.93
C GLN A 81 2.66 2.23 -3.27
N HIS A 82 2.90 1.04 -3.82
CA HIS A 82 2.49 0.64 -5.16
C HIS A 82 1.58 -0.59 -5.12
N SER A 83 0.60 -0.62 -6.02
CA SER A 83 -0.28 -1.77 -6.23
C SER A 83 0.40 -2.79 -7.13
N ASP A 84 0.32 -4.07 -6.76
CA ASP A 84 0.84 -5.20 -7.56
C ASP A 84 0.33 -5.17 -9.01
N ILE A 85 -0.91 -4.69 -9.21
CA ILE A 85 -1.54 -4.58 -10.53
C ILE A 85 -0.80 -3.58 -11.43
N LEU A 86 -0.34 -2.46 -10.87
CA LEU A 86 0.40 -1.44 -11.61
C LEU A 86 1.81 -1.94 -11.95
N GLU A 87 2.46 -2.65 -11.03
CA GLU A 87 3.77 -3.26 -11.29
C GLU A 87 3.69 -4.30 -12.42
N ASP A 88 2.66 -5.15 -12.44
CA ASP A 88 2.41 -6.09 -13.53
C ASP A 88 2.18 -5.38 -14.88
N MET A 89 1.47 -4.24 -14.86
CA MET A 89 1.27 -3.44 -16.07
C MET A 89 2.58 -2.82 -16.57
N ILE A 90 3.41 -2.32 -15.66
CA ILE A 90 4.74 -1.80 -15.97
C ILE A 90 5.60 -2.89 -16.63
N ILE A 91 5.62 -4.11 -16.06
CA ILE A 91 6.36 -5.24 -16.63
C ILE A 91 5.82 -5.60 -18.02
N LYS A 92 4.49 -5.60 -18.23
CA LYS A 92 3.88 -5.86 -19.54
C LYS A 92 4.28 -4.81 -20.57
N LEU A 93 4.21 -3.52 -20.24
CA LEU A 93 4.59 -2.43 -21.14
C LEU A 93 6.08 -2.52 -21.52
N TYR A 94 6.94 -2.77 -20.54
CA TYR A 94 8.36 -3.01 -20.77
C TYR A 94 8.61 -4.23 -21.68
N SER A 95 7.89 -5.34 -21.47
CA SER A 95 7.99 -6.54 -22.33
C SER A 95 7.54 -6.31 -23.78
N LYS A 96 6.70 -5.30 -24.02
CA LYS A 96 6.24 -4.89 -25.35
C LYS A 96 7.18 -3.87 -26.00
N GLY A 97 8.28 -3.50 -25.34
CA GLY A 97 9.27 -2.56 -25.86
C GLY A 97 8.93 -1.09 -25.64
N VAL A 98 7.94 -0.78 -24.79
CA VAL A 98 7.65 0.61 -24.40
C VAL A 98 8.78 1.12 -23.52
N THR A 99 9.26 2.35 -23.78
CA THR A 99 10.39 2.89 -23.02
C THR A 99 9.99 3.17 -21.57
N THR A 100 10.98 3.26 -20.67
CA THR A 100 10.72 3.50 -19.25
C THR A 100 10.08 4.86 -18.98
N ARG A 101 10.37 5.87 -19.82
CA ARG A 101 9.76 7.21 -19.74
C ARG A 101 8.31 7.20 -20.24
N GLU A 102 8.06 6.60 -21.40
CA GLU A 102 6.69 6.47 -21.91
C GLU A 102 5.81 5.63 -20.98
N THR A 103 6.37 4.56 -20.40
CA THR A 103 5.65 3.74 -19.41
C THR A 103 5.25 4.57 -18.18
N ALA A 104 6.16 5.40 -17.67
CA ALA A 104 5.86 6.33 -16.58
C ALA A 104 4.73 7.31 -16.96
N ASP A 105 4.84 7.97 -18.12
CA ASP A 105 3.86 8.94 -18.61
C ASP A 105 2.47 8.29 -18.81
N LEU A 106 2.42 7.05 -19.31
CA LEU A 106 1.18 6.31 -19.52
C LEU A 106 0.50 5.95 -18.19
N ILE A 107 1.27 5.45 -17.21
CA ILE A 107 0.73 5.08 -15.90
C ILE A 107 0.22 6.32 -15.16
N GLU A 108 0.93 7.44 -15.25
CA GLU A 108 0.49 8.71 -14.67
C GLU A 108 -0.85 9.17 -15.27
N LYS A 109 -0.98 9.16 -16.60
CA LYS A 109 -2.22 9.55 -17.29
C LYS A 109 -3.42 8.66 -16.97
N MET A 110 -3.21 7.36 -16.75
CA MET A 110 -4.30 6.42 -16.51
C MET A 110 -4.70 6.30 -15.04
N TYR A 111 -3.75 6.38 -14.12
CA TYR A 111 -3.95 6.04 -12.71
C TYR A 111 -3.57 7.16 -11.74
N ASP A 112 -3.27 8.37 -12.24
CA ASP A 112 -2.83 9.54 -11.46
C ASP A 112 -1.70 9.20 -10.47
N SER A 113 -0.89 8.21 -10.85
CA SER A 113 0.16 7.62 -10.04
C SER A 113 1.49 7.99 -10.67
N HIS A 114 2.23 8.89 -10.05
CA HIS A 114 3.51 9.35 -10.57
C HIS A 114 4.61 8.29 -10.35
N TYR A 115 5.14 7.73 -11.44
CA TYR A 115 6.32 6.87 -11.45
C TYR A 115 7.47 7.56 -12.17
N SER A 116 8.67 7.47 -11.60
CA SER A 116 9.89 7.85 -12.32
C SER A 116 10.34 6.72 -13.25
N ALA A 117 11.06 7.08 -14.33
CA ALA A 117 11.71 6.10 -15.20
C ALA A 117 12.66 5.15 -14.43
N GLY A 118 13.25 5.63 -13.33
CA GLY A 118 14.07 4.82 -12.42
C GLY A 118 13.25 3.78 -11.64
N GLN A 119 12.07 4.16 -11.14
CA GLN A 119 11.15 3.22 -10.50
C GLN A 119 10.67 2.15 -11.49
N VAL A 120 10.29 2.55 -12.70
CA VAL A 120 9.93 1.62 -13.78
C VAL A 120 11.06 0.64 -14.06
N SER A 121 12.30 1.13 -14.18
CA SER A 121 13.48 0.27 -14.35
C SER A 121 13.67 -0.72 -13.18
N ASN A 122 13.50 -0.27 -11.94
CA ASN A 122 13.63 -1.12 -10.76
C ASN A 122 12.55 -2.20 -10.67
N ILE A 123 11.31 -1.88 -11.04
CA ILE A 123 10.21 -2.85 -11.12
C ILE A 123 10.53 -3.90 -12.19
N SER A 124 10.95 -3.48 -13.39
CA SER A 124 11.29 -4.41 -14.47
C SER A 124 12.45 -5.35 -14.11
N LYS A 125 13.38 -4.95 -13.24
CA LYS A 125 14.48 -5.83 -12.77
C LYS A 125 13.99 -7.05 -11.99
N GLN A 126 12.78 -7.01 -11.42
CA GLN A 126 12.18 -8.19 -10.76
C GLN A 126 12.00 -9.38 -11.73
N MET A 127 12.02 -9.14 -13.05
CA MET A 127 11.95 -10.19 -14.07
C MET A 127 13.28 -10.89 -14.31
N VAL A 128 14.42 -10.30 -13.92
CA VAL A 128 15.76 -10.84 -14.17
C VAL A 128 15.94 -12.28 -13.64
N PRO A 129 15.55 -12.61 -12.40
CA PRO A 129 15.66 -13.99 -11.90
C PRO A 129 14.82 -14.99 -12.70
N LYS A 130 13.64 -14.58 -13.18
CA LYS A 130 12.77 -15.42 -14.03
C LYS A 130 13.41 -15.68 -15.40
N ILE A 131 14.06 -14.67 -15.96
CA ILE A 131 14.82 -14.79 -17.22
C ILE A 131 16.02 -15.73 -17.03
N GLU A 132 16.79 -15.56 -15.96
CA GLU A 132 17.92 -16.44 -15.66
C GLU A 132 17.50 -17.90 -15.44
N ALA A 133 16.40 -18.11 -14.70
CA ALA A 133 15.82 -19.45 -14.51
C ALA A 133 15.39 -20.07 -15.84
N TYR A 134 14.80 -19.28 -16.74
CA TYR A 134 14.44 -19.73 -18.08
C TYR A 134 15.66 -20.12 -18.92
N HIS A 135 16.76 -19.35 -18.85
CA HIS A 135 18.01 -19.70 -19.54
C HIS A 135 18.67 -20.98 -19.00
N LYS A 136 18.52 -21.26 -17.70
CA LYS A 136 19.07 -22.45 -17.02
C LYS A 136 18.14 -23.66 -17.06
N ARG A 137 16.98 -23.58 -17.72
CA ARG A 137 16.02 -24.69 -17.77
C ARG A 137 16.64 -25.89 -18.51
N SER A 138 16.34 -27.11 -18.05
CA SER A 138 16.77 -28.31 -18.80
C SER A 138 16.06 -28.34 -20.14
N LEU A 139 16.84 -28.44 -21.20
CA LEU A 139 16.33 -28.69 -22.54
C LEU A 139 16.34 -30.21 -22.73
N SER A 140 15.17 -30.80 -22.95
CA SER A 140 15.05 -32.20 -23.38
C SER A 140 15.32 -32.34 -24.86
#